data_AF-A0A5S3UFD7-F1
#
_entry.id   AF-A0A5S3UFD7-F1
#
_cell.length_a   1.000
_cell.length_b   1.000
_cell.length_c   1.000
_cell.angle_alpha   90.00
_cell.angle_beta   90.00
_cell.angle_gamma   90.00
#
_symmetry.space_group_name_H-M   'P 1'
#
loop_
_entity.id
_entity.type
_entity.pdbx_description
1 polymer ?
#
loop_
_entity_poly.entity_id
_entity_poly.type
_entity_poly.pdbx_seq_one_letter_code
_entity_poly.pdbx_strand_id
1 'polypeptide(L)' 'TDQHIAHIEKALNARPRKCLGFRQPAVIFDELRKAA' A
#
# COMPACT_ATOMS: atom_id res chain seq x y z
N THR A 1 11.61 -5.56 16.27
CA THR A 1 11.29 -4.22 16.79
C THR A 1 10.25 -3.59 15.88
N ASP A 2 9.36 -2.77 16.42
CA ASP A 2 8.22 -2.20 15.67
C ASP A 2 8.66 -1.36 14.47
N GLN A 3 9.84 -0.75 14.53
CA GLN A 3 10.43 -0.03 13.40
C GLN A 3 10.68 -0.92 12.18
N HIS A 4 11.08 -2.19 12.37
CA HIS A 4 11.24 -3.13 11.26
C HIS A 4 9.88 -3.51 10.65
N ILE A 5 8.85 -3.65 11.48
CA ILE A 5 7.49 -3.94 11.02
C ILE A 5 6.98 -2.77 10.16
N ALA A 6 7.06 -1.54 10.68
CA ALA A 6 6.65 -0.34 9.95
C ALA A 6 7.40 -0.17 8.61
N HIS A 7 8.70 -0.49 8.59
CA HIS A 7 9.49 -0.46 7.36
C HIS A 7 8.99 -1.48 6.33
N ILE A 8 8.73 -2.72 6.77
CA ILE A 8 8.23 -3.80 5.91
C ILE A 8 6.83 -3.45 5.39
N GLU A 9 5.92 -2.98 6.23
CA GLU A 9 4.57 -2.58 5.85
C GLU A 9 4.59 -1.47 4.78
N LYS A 10 5.41 -0.43 5.00
CA LYS A 10 5.60 0.64 4.01
C LYS A 10 6.09 0.08 2.68
N ALA A 11 7.09 -0.80 2.72
CA ALA A 11 7.61 -1.43 1.51
C ALA A 11 6.56 -2.31 0.82
N LEU A 12 5.74 -3.05 1.56
CA LEU A 12 4.69 -3.90 0.99
C LEU A 12 3.58 -3.08 0.33
N ASN A 13 3.18 -1.97 0.95
CA ASN A 13 2.12 -1.10 0.44
C ASN A 13 2.55 -0.25 -0.76
N ALA A 14 3.85 -0.04 -0.95
CA ALA A 14 4.43 0.63 -2.12
C ALA A 14 4.69 -0.33 -3.31
N ARG A 15 4.54 -1.65 -3.15
CA ARG A 15 4.78 -2.61 -4.23
C ARG A 15 3.57 -2.71 -5.17
N PRO A 16 3.75 -2.51 -6.49
CA PRO A 16 2.75 -2.83 -7.51
C PRO A 16 2.22 -4.27 -7.37
N ARG A 17 0.90 -4.46 -7.48
CA ARG A 17 0.26 -5.79 -7.46
C ARG A 17 -0.48 -6.08 -8.76
N LYS A 18 -0.24 -7.25 -9.37
CA LYS A 18 -0.90 -7.68 -10.61
C LYS A 18 -2.43 -7.66 -10.51
N CYS A 19 -2.99 -8.08 -9.37
CA CYS A 19 -4.44 -8.07 -9.12
C CYS A 19 -5.04 -6.66 -9.00
N LEU A 20 -4.22 -5.62 -8.82
CA LEU A 20 -4.63 -4.22 -8.80
C LEU A 20 -4.27 -3.51 -10.11
N GLY A 21 -4.11 -4.25 -11.22
CA GLY A 21 -3.67 -3.68 -12.50
C GLY A 21 -2.27 -3.08 -12.41
N PHE A 22 -1.38 -3.69 -11.62
CA PHE A 22 -0.04 -3.19 -11.30
C PHE A 22 -0.01 -1.84 -10.57
N ARG A 23 -1.11 -1.45 -9.91
CA ARG A 23 -1.15 -0.28 -9.02
C ARG A 23 -0.65 -0.65 -7.61
N GLN A 24 -0.21 0.36 -6.87
CA GLN A 24 0.26 0.22 -5.49
C GLN A 24 -0.94 0.18 -4.52
N PRO A 25 -0.98 -0.75 -3.55
CA PRO A 25 -2.04 -0.80 -2.54
C PRO A 25 -2.27 0.52 -1.81
N ALA A 26 -1.19 1.24 -1.44
CA ALA A 26 -1.30 2.53 -0.74
C ALA A 26 -2.10 3.57 -1.53
N VAL A 27 -1.87 3.66 -2.85
CA VAL A 27 -2.55 4.64 -3.71
C VAL A 27 -4.03 4.32 -3.85
N ILE A 28 -4.36 3.04 -4.04
CA ILE A 28 -5.76 2.58 -4.10
C ILE A 28 -6.48 2.89 -2.78
N PHE A 29 -5.84 2.60 -1.65
CA PHE A 29 -6.41 2.89 -0.34
C PHE A 29 -6.68 4.40 -0.16
N ASP A 30 -5.73 5.27 -0.51
CA ASP A 30 -5.93 6.72 -0.40
C ASP A 30 -7.02 7.26 -1.34
N GLU A 31 -7.20 6.67 -2.51
CA GLU A 31 -8.32 7.00 -3.41
C GLU A 31 -9.67 6.62 -2.80
N LEU A 32 -9.81 5.38 -2.30
CA LEU A 32 -11.03 4.90 -1.66
C LEU A 32 -11.36 5.71 -0.40
N ARG A 33 -10.34 6.05 0.40
CA ARG A 33 -10.50 6.86 1.62
C ARG A 33 -11.00 8.27 1.33
N LYS A 34 -10.68 8.85 0.17
CA LYS A 34 -11.18 10.17 -0.25
C LYS A 34 -12.59 10.12 -0.85
N ALA A 35 -13.02 8.95 -1.31
CA ALA A 35 -14.33 8.74 -1.92
C ALA A 35 -15.43 8.42 -0.90
N ALA A 36 -15.05 7.99 0.31
CA ALA A 36 -15.94 7.76 1.46
C ALA A 36 -16.12 9.04 2.27
#